data_AF-A0A6P8WP19-F1
#
_entry.id   AF-A0A6P8WP19-F1
#
_cell.length_a   1.000
_cell.length_b   1.000
_cell.length_c   1.000
_cell.angle_alpha   90.00
_cell.angle_beta   90.00
_cell.angle_gamma   90.00
#
_symmetry.space_group_name_H-M   'P 1'
#
loop_
_entity.id
_entity.type
_entity.pdbx_description
1 polymer ?
#
loop_
_entity_poly.entity_id
_entity_poly.type
_entity_poly.pdbx_seq_one_letter_code
_entity_poly.pdbx_strand_id
1 'polypeptide(L)'
;MRPVRSSVLCRLLPTPFSPALRSLVLVLLCLTPRCQAVQAENVTVLEGGTAQISCRLQNYDGSIVVIQNPRRQTLFFNGTRALKDDRFQMVLFTPRLVRITLTNVSVSDEGGYFCQLYTDATHHQVATLSVSVPPETPTVEVKQEAVEGGEVELSCMSPRSKPAATLRWMRNGRAIPGVVSQQDNAKTFSVSSTIRIPVERKDNGAALSCEASHPALSGQKRIRHYRLDVYFAPTVRIVPPPGIMREGDSLSLTCSVTGNPLPRNIQWSKINDTLPERAEISGPTFQISRLSQLHNGTYLCQAQNNFGRAADHYTLLVYDNVSVTTTVPPTPTTQPITSHPVTPTLLTLVFSFDPKEPGAVVETHSAVPYAVIGGVLALLVFTVICVLIVTIWCSVRQKGSYRTREPILAWY
;
A
#
# COMPACT_ATOMS: atom_id res chain seq x y z
N MET A 1 -13.82 -10.35 -26.60
CA MET A 1 -14.99 -10.16 -27.49
C MET A 1 -16.25 -10.25 -26.64
N ARG A 2 -16.98 -9.14 -26.46
CA ARG A 2 -18.28 -9.14 -25.75
C ARG A 2 -19.36 -9.69 -26.68
N PRO A 3 -20.34 -10.48 -26.20
CA PRO A 3 -21.48 -10.83 -27.02
C PRO A 3 -22.40 -9.61 -27.11
N VAL A 4 -22.51 -9.01 -28.30
CA VAL A 4 -23.53 -7.99 -28.57
C VAL A 4 -24.87 -8.70 -28.64
N ARG A 5 -25.82 -8.23 -27.83
CA ARG A 5 -27.22 -8.65 -27.80
C ARG A 5 -27.81 -8.62 -29.20
N SER A 6 -28.25 -9.79 -29.68
CA SER A 6 -29.19 -9.90 -30.80
C SER A 6 -30.58 -9.48 -30.32
N SER A 7 -30.85 -8.18 -30.30
CA SER A 7 -32.21 -7.67 -30.05
C SER A 7 -32.48 -6.29 -30.66
N VAL A 8 -31.72 -5.88 -31.68
CA VAL A 8 -31.97 -4.62 -32.40
C VAL A 8 -31.75 -4.83 -33.89
N LEU A 9 -32.59 -5.64 -34.52
CA LEU A 9 -32.77 -5.63 -35.98
C LEU A 9 -34.24 -5.90 -36.30
N CYS A 10 -35.14 -5.12 -35.70
CA CYS A 10 -36.58 -5.15 -36.04
C CYS A 10 -37.16 -3.76 -36.34
N ARG A 11 -36.30 -2.78 -36.62
CA ARG A 11 -36.72 -1.48 -37.15
C ARG A 11 -35.66 -1.03 -38.12
N LEU A 12 -35.99 -1.10 -39.41
CA LEU A 12 -35.46 -0.37 -40.57
C LEU A 12 -35.66 -1.26 -41.81
N LEU A 13 -36.92 -1.43 -42.21
CA LEU A 13 -37.27 -1.82 -43.57
C LEU A 13 -37.82 -0.56 -44.26
N PRO A 14 -37.04 0.17 -45.07
CA PRO A 14 -37.63 0.97 -46.12
C PRO A 14 -38.10 0.01 -47.20
N THR A 15 -39.38 0.09 -47.52
CA THR A 15 -40.00 -0.68 -48.59
C THR A 15 -39.94 0.18 -49.85
N PRO A 16 -39.44 -0.36 -50.97
CA PRO A 16 -40.33 -1.13 -51.83
C PRO A 16 -39.62 -2.38 -52.36
N PHE A 17 -40.02 -3.55 -51.87
CA PHE A 17 -39.66 -4.80 -52.52
C PHE A 17 -40.94 -5.59 -52.80
N SER A 18 -41.01 -6.12 -54.02
CA SER A 18 -42.07 -6.95 -54.58
C SER A 18 -42.57 -7.99 -53.56
N PRO A 19 -43.89 -8.30 -53.53
CA PRO A 19 -44.47 -9.29 -52.60
C PRO A 19 -43.78 -10.66 -52.69
N ALA A 20 -43.25 -11.02 -53.86
CA ALA A 20 -42.47 -12.25 -54.05
C ALA A 20 -41.14 -12.23 -53.27
N LEU A 21 -40.44 -11.09 -53.21
CA LEU A 21 -39.14 -10.97 -52.53
C LEU A 21 -39.30 -10.89 -51.00
N ARG A 22 -40.39 -10.29 -50.50
CA ARG A 22 -40.73 -10.36 -49.06
C ARG A 22 -41.06 -11.77 -48.61
N SER A 23 -41.80 -12.52 -49.43
CA SER A 23 -42.10 -13.92 -49.15
C SER A 23 -40.84 -14.78 -49.22
N LEU A 24 -39.94 -14.51 -50.17
CA LEU A 24 -38.63 -15.20 -50.26
C LEU A 24 -37.72 -14.86 -49.06
N VAL A 25 -37.67 -13.61 -48.61
CA VAL A 25 -36.87 -13.18 -47.45
C VAL A 25 -37.44 -13.73 -46.14
N LEU A 26 -38.77 -13.76 -45.96
CA LEU A 26 -39.39 -14.45 -44.82
C LEU A 26 -39.17 -15.96 -44.86
N VAL A 27 -39.25 -16.59 -46.04
CA VAL A 27 -38.98 -18.03 -46.21
C VAL A 27 -37.50 -18.34 -45.99
N LEU A 28 -36.56 -17.52 -46.46
CA LEU A 28 -35.12 -17.67 -46.19
C LEU A 28 -34.76 -17.40 -44.71
N LEU A 29 -35.45 -16.48 -44.03
CA LEU A 29 -35.29 -16.27 -42.59
C LEU A 29 -35.86 -17.44 -41.78
N CYS A 30 -36.97 -18.05 -42.22
CA CYS A 30 -37.56 -19.27 -41.65
C CYS A 30 -36.78 -20.56 -41.98
N LEU A 31 -35.94 -20.54 -43.02
CA LEU A 31 -35.10 -21.67 -43.45
C LEU A 31 -33.66 -21.60 -42.89
N THR A 32 -33.35 -20.68 -41.99
CA THR A 32 -32.11 -20.83 -41.22
C THR A 32 -32.27 -22.07 -40.34
N PRO A 33 -31.49 -23.14 -40.56
CA PRO A 33 -31.53 -24.27 -39.64
C PRO A 33 -31.23 -23.72 -38.26
N ARG A 34 -32.05 -24.08 -37.28
CA ARG A 34 -31.84 -23.74 -35.86
C ARG A 34 -30.53 -24.39 -35.41
N CYS A 35 -29.41 -23.74 -35.73
CA CYS A 35 -28.09 -24.29 -35.53
C CYS A 35 -27.85 -24.45 -34.03
N GLN A 36 -27.34 -25.61 -33.64
CA GLN A 36 -26.95 -25.83 -32.25
C GLN A 36 -25.69 -25.05 -31.94
N ALA A 37 -25.63 -24.47 -30.76
CA ALA A 37 -24.48 -23.72 -30.32
C ALA A 37 -24.30 -23.83 -28.81
N VAL A 38 -23.04 -23.73 -28.38
CA VAL A 38 -22.65 -23.72 -26.98
C VAL A 38 -21.90 -22.43 -26.68
N GLN A 39 -22.25 -21.76 -25.58
CA GLN A 39 -21.55 -20.57 -25.09
C GLN A 39 -21.07 -20.81 -23.67
N ALA A 40 -19.86 -20.34 -23.35
CA ALA A 40 -19.26 -20.49 -22.04
C ALA A 40 -18.52 -19.18 -21.70
N GLU A 41 -18.56 -18.78 -20.43
CA GLU A 41 -17.99 -17.53 -19.94
C GLU A 41 -16.74 -17.81 -19.10
N ASN A 42 -15.74 -16.94 -19.17
CA ASN A 42 -14.54 -17.04 -18.34
C ASN A 42 -14.87 -16.71 -16.88
N VAL A 43 -14.19 -17.39 -15.96
CA VAL A 43 -14.44 -17.28 -14.52
C VAL A 43 -13.12 -16.97 -13.82
N THR A 44 -13.12 -15.95 -12.97
CA THR A 44 -12.03 -15.68 -12.05
C THR A 44 -12.51 -15.89 -10.63
N VAL A 45 -11.77 -16.65 -9.83
CA VAL A 45 -12.13 -16.97 -8.44
C VAL A 45 -10.92 -16.83 -7.53
N LEU A 46 -11.16 -16.55 -6.26
CA LEU A 46 -10.11 -16.61 -5.24
C LEU A 46 -9.74 -18.06 -4.94
N GLU A 47 -8.46 -18.31 -4.65
CA GLU A 47 -8.01 -19.61 -4.17
C GLU A 47 -8.78 -20.03 -2.89
N GLY A 48 -9.12 -21.30 -2.78
CA GLY A 48 -10.01 -21.87 -1.76
C GLY A 48 -11.50 -21.59 -2.00
N GLY A 49 -11.84 -20.71 -2.95
CA GLY A 49 -13.21 -20.34 -3.28
C GLY A 49 -13.97 -21.42 -4.06
N THR A 50 -15.15 -21.05 -4.56
CA THR A 50 -16.01 -21.90 -5.40
C THR A 50 -16.22 -21.26 -6.76
N ALA A 51 -15.83 -21.96 -7.83
CA ALA A 51 -16.06 -21.52 -9.20
C ALA A 51 -17.37 -22.09 -9.75
N GLN A 52 -18.08 -21.32 -10.57
CA GLN A 52 -19.27 -21.77 -11.30
C GLN A 52 -19.00 -21.76 -12.81
N ILE A 53 -18.91 -22.94 -13.41
CA ILE A 53 -18.70 -23.08 -14.85
C ILE A 53 -20.05 -23.33 -15.49
N SER A 54 -20.43 -22.46 -16.43
CA SER A 54 -21.76 -22.46 -17.07
C SER A 54 -21.63 -22.60 -18.58
N CYS A 55 -22.33 -23.58 -19.14
CA CYS A 55 -22.48 -23.78 -20.58
C CYS A 55 -23.92 -23.44 -20.98
N ARG A 56 -24.13 -22.39 -21.78
CA ARG A 56 -25.44 -22.08 -22.37
C ARG A 56 -25.61 -22.86 -23.66
N LEU A 57 -26.74 -23.57 -23.78
CA LEU A 57 -27.09 -24.40 -24.92
C LEU A 57 -28.14 -23.69 -25.76
N GLN A 58 -27.96 -23.66 -27.08
CA GLN A 58 -28.92 -23.12 -28.04
C GLN A 58 -29.50 -24.26 -28.89
N ASN A 59 -30.83 -24.29 -29.04
CA ASN A 59 -31.55 -25.31 -29.81
C ASN A 59 -31.20 -26.76 -29.38
N TYR A 60 -31.06 -26.99 -28.07
CA TYR A 60 -30.76 -28.30 -27.53
C TYR A 60 -31.89 -29.30 -27.82
N ASP A 61 -31.52 -30.44 -28.38
CA ASP A 61 -32.42 -31.52 -28.84
C ASP A 61 -32.37 -32.77 -27.95
N GLY A 62 -31.61 -32.75 -26.85
CA GLY A 62 -31.36 -33.93 -26.02
C GLY A 62 -30.04 -34.65 -26.31
N SER A 63 -29.21 -34.14 -27.23
CA SER A 63 -27.89 -34.69 -27.52
C SER A 63 -26.97 -34.75 -26.30
N ILE A 64 -25.92 -35.56 -26.40
CA ILE A 64 -25.00 -35.80 -25.29
C ILE A 64 -24.16 -34.54 -25.04
N VAL A 65 -24.17 -34.07 -23.78
CA VAL A 65 -23.31 -32.98 -23.32
C VAL A 65 -22.15 -33.57 -22.55
N VAL A 66 -20.92 -33.20 -22.90
CA VAL A 66 -19.70 -33.61 -22.19
C VAL A 66 -18.98 -32.38 -21.68
N ILE A 67 -18.65 -32.39 -20.39
CA ILE A 67 -17.81 -31.38 -19.78
C ILE A 67 -16.44 -31.98 -19.49
N GLN A 68 -15.37 -31.36 -19.97
CA GLN A 68 -14.00 -31.79 -19.71
C GLN A 68 -13.20 -30.73 -18.96
N ASN A 69 -12.24 -31.20 -18.16
CA ASN A 69 -11.27 -30.34 -17.47
C ASN A 69 -10.15 -29.86 -18.41
N PRO A 70 -9.22 -29.01 -17.93
CA PRO A 70 -8.07 -28.54 -18.72
C PRO A 70 -7.17 -29.64 -19.26
N ARG A 71 -7.18 -30.83 -18.65
CA ARG A 71 -6.43 -32.02 -19.08
C ARG A 71 -7.21 -32.90 -20.05
N ARG A 72 -8.36 -32.43 -20.57
CA ARG A 72 -9.28 -33.18 -21.46
C ARG A 72 -9.89 -34.44 -20.84
N GLN A 73 -9.89 -34.55 -19.51
CA GLN A 73 -10.58 -35.63 -18.80
C GLN A 73 -12.06 -35.27 -18.64
N THR A 74 -12.95 -36.23 -18.89
CA THR A 74 -14.38 -36.03 -18.75
C THR A 74 -14.77 -35.89 -17.28
N LEU A 75 -15.31 -34.72 -16.92
CA LEU A 75 -15.87 -34.43 -15.59
C LEU A 75 -17.30 -34.94 -15.49
N PHE A 76 -18.11 -34.61 -16.48
CA PHE A 76 -19.51 -35.01 -16.57
C PHE A 76 -19.81 -35.52 -17.97
N PHE A 77 -20.47 -36.67 -18.01
CA PHE A 77 -21.10 -37.21 -19.19
C PHE A 77 -22.61 -37.09 -19.01
N ASN A 78 -23.20 -36.15 -19.73
CA ASN A 78 -24.56 -35.67 -19.50
C ASN A 78 -24.76 -35.22 -18.04
N GLY A 79 -25.77 -35.75 -17.35
CA GLY A 79 -26.02 -35.48 -15.94
C GLY A 79 -25.10 -36.23 -14.96
N THR A 80 -24.33 -37.21 -15.45
CA THR A 80 -23.60 -38.16 -14.61
C THR A 80 -22.15 -37.74 -14.45
N ARG A 81 -21.64 -37.73 -13.22
CA ARG A 81 -20.22 -37.46 -12.95
C ARG A 81 -19.37 -38.65 -13.41
N ALA A 82 -18.35 -38.38 -14.21
CA ALA A 82 -17.43 -39.40 -14.73
C ALA A 82 -16.07 -39.41 -13.99
N LEU A 83 -15.62 -38.27 -13.46
CA LEU A 83 -14.39 -38.18 -12.68
C LEU A 83 -14.68 -38.31 -11.18
N LYS A 84 -13.90 -39.14 -10.47
CA LYS A 84 -13.98 -39.31 -9.00
C LYS A 84 -13.27 -38.15 -8.27
N ASP A 85 -13.75 -36.94 -8.46
CA ASP A 85 -13.36 -35.74 -7.69
C ASP A 85 -14.65 -35.08 -7.15
N ASP A 86 -14.81 -35.10 -5.82
CA ASP A 86 -16.00 -34.61 -5.12
C ASP A 86 -16.15 -33.10 -5.06
N ARG A 87 -15.09 -32.38 -5.44
CA ARG A 87 -15.11 -30.92 -5.56
C ARG A 87 -15.97 -30.47 -6.74
N PHE A 88 -16.15 -31.31 -7.76
CA PHE A 88 -17.00 -31.03 -8.91
C PHE A 88 -18.44 -31.49 -8.68
N GLN A 89 -19.40 -30.58 -8.70
CA GLN A 89 -20.82 -30.93 -8.54
C GLN A 89 -21.65 -30.37 -9.69
N MET A 90 -22.63 -31.15 -10.15
CA MET A 90 -23.62 -30.66 -11.09
C MET A 90 -24.70 -29.92 -10.32
N VAL A 91 -24.84 -28.63 -10.63
CA VAL A 91 -25.82 -27.76 -9.95
C VAL A 91 -27.09 -27.62 -10.79
N LEU A 92 -26.95 -27.57 -12.11
CA LEU A 92 -28.09 -27.38 -13.00
C LEU A 92 -27.86 -28.11 -14.32
N PHE A 93 -28.89 -28.84 -14.77
CA PHE A 93 -28.97 -29.39 -16.11
C PHE A 93 -30.33 -29.08 -16.69
N THR A 94 -30.39 -28.16 -17.66
CA THR A 94 -31.62 -27.77 -18.35
C THR A 94 -31.36 -27.66 -19.85
N PRO A 95 -32.40 -27.67 -20.71
CA PRO A 95 -32.25 -27.51 -22.15
C PRO A 95 -31.59 -26.20 -22.61
N ARG A 96 -31.38 -25.23 -21.71
CA ARG A 96 -30.75 -23.93 -22.03
C ARG A 96 -29.42 -23.73 -21.32
N LEU A 97 -29.17 -24.44 -20.23
CA LEU A 97 -28.06 -24.14 -19.34
C LEU A 97 -27.66 -25.39 -18.58
N VAL A 98 -26.36 -25.72 -18.67
CA VAL A 98 -25.68 -26.68 -17.82
C VAL A 98 -24.71 -25.91 -16.93
N ARG A 99 -24.75 -26.15 -15.62
CA ARG A 99 -23.89 -25.48 -14.65
C ARG A 99 -23.29 -26.50 -13.69
N ILE A 100 -21.97 -26.42 -13.56
CA ILE A 100 -21.21 -27.17 -12.56
C ILE A 100 -20.52 -26.21 -11.59
N THR A 101 -20.31 -26.65 -10.36
CA THR A 101 -19.47 -25.98 -9.38
C THR A 101 -18.19 -26.76 -9.16
N LEU A 102 -17.10 -26.02 -8.93
CA LEU A 102 -15.85 -26.55 -8.40
C LEU A 102 -15.57 -25.85 -7.07
N THR A 103 -15.63 -26.59 -5.96
CA THR A 103 -15.33 -26.08 -4.61
C THR A 103 -13.85 -26.24 -4.27
N ASN A 104 -13.33 -25.45 -3.33
CA ASN A 104 -11.93 -25.50 -2.90
C ASN A 104 -10.97 -25.42 -4.11
N VAL A 105 -11.15 -24.36 -4.89
CA VAL A 105 -10.39 -24.12 -6.13
C VAL A 105 -8.95 -23.81 -5.78
N SER A 106 -8.00 -24.47 -6.44
CA SER A 106 -6.57 -24.16 -6.32
C SER A 106 -5.99 -23.66 -7.64
N VAL A 107 -4.80 -23.09 -7.61
CA VAL A 107 -4.07 -22.71 -8.84
C VAL A 107 -3.81 -23.90 -9.78
N SER A 108 -3.89 -25.14 -9.30
CA SER A 108 -3.78 -26.31 -10.18
C SER A 108 -4.98 -26.51 -11.10
N ASP A 109 -6.15 -25.98 -10.74
CA ASP A 109 -7.41 -26.17 -11.46
C ASP A 109 -7.58 -25.20 -12.65
N GLU A 110 -6.67 -24.24 -12.82
CA GLU A 110 -6.70 -23.27 -13.91
C GLU A 110 -6.62 -23.92 -15.29
N GLY A 111 -7.25 -23.25 -16.25
CA GLY A 111 -7.18 -23.61 -17.66
C GLY A 111 -8.56 -23.62 -18.32
N GLY A 112 -8.61 -24.15 -19.53
CA GLY A 112 -9.84 -24.24 -20.31
C GLY A 112 -10.71 -25.43 -19.88
N TYR A 113 -11.93 -25.16 -19.46
CA TYR A 113 -12.97 -26.17 -19.29
C TYR A 113 -13.80 -26.24 -20.56
N PHE A 114 -13.98 -27.44 -21.08
CA PHE A 114 -14.59 -27.65 -22.40
C PHE A 114 -16.03 -28.10 -22.24
N CYS A 115 -16.96 -27.36 -22.83
CA CYS A 115 -18.34 -27.76 -23.00
C CYS A 115 -18.49 -28.29 -24.43
N GLN A 116 -18.74 -29.59 -24.59
CA GLN A 116 -18.88 -30.25 -25.88
C GLN A 116 -20.28 -30.82 -26.04
N LEU A 117 -20.91 -30.54 -27.18
CA LEU A 117 -22.17 -31.14 -27.59
C LEU A 117 -21.87 -32.15 -28.71
N TYR A 118 -22.20 -33.40 -28.46
CA TYR A 118 -22.03 -34.50 -29.41
C TYR A 118 -23.27 -34.62 -30.27
N THR A 119 -23.25 -33.95 -31.41
CA THR A 119 -24.22 -34.07 -32.51
C THR A 119 -23.47 -34.44 -33.79
N ASP A 120 -24.17 -34.56 -34.93
CA ASP A 120 -23.55 -34.88 -36.23
C ASP A 120 -22.37 -33.96 -36.57
N ALA A 121 -22.40 -32.71 -36.10
CA ALA A 121 -21.26 -31.80 -36.07
C ALA A 121 -20.88 -31.47 -34.62
N THR A 122 -19.65 -31.78 -34.21
CA THR A 122 -19.22 -31.49 -32.83
C THR A 122 -19.16 -29.97 -32.57
N HIS A 123 -20.02 -29.48 -31.68
CA HIS A 123 -19.97 -28.10 -31.21
C HIS A 123 -19.25 -28.02 -29.87
N HIS A 124 -18.25 -27.15 -29.76
CA HIS A 124 -17.52 -26.98 -28.50
C HIS A 124 -17.26 -25.52 -28.18
N GLN A 125 -17.19 -25.23 -26.88
CA GLN A 125 -16.78 -23.94 -26.35
C GLN A 125 -15.91 -24.12 -25.12
N VAL A 126 -15.03 -23.16 -24.86
CA VAL A 126 -14.10 -23.17 -23.74
C VAL A 126 -14.44 -22.06 -22.75
N ALA A 127 -14.59 -22.40 -21.48
CA ALA A 127 -14.58 -21.46 -20.35
C ALA A 127 -13.21 -21.49 -19.68
N THR A 128 -12.48 -20.37 -19.70
CA THR A 128 -11.19 -20.30 -18.99
C THR A 128 -11.43 -19.99 -17.51
N LEU A 129 -10.97 -20.89 -16.64
CA LEU A 129 -10.88 -20.66 -15.21
C LEU A 129 -9.52 -20.03 -14.88
N SER A 130 -9.54 -18.85 -14.27
CA SER A 130 -8.37 -18.17 -13.71
C SER A 130 -8.52 -18.09 -12.19
N VAL A 131 -7.42 -18.28 -11.47
CA VAL A 131 -7.40 -18.23 -10.01
C VAL A 131 -6.62 -16.99 -9.59
N SER A 132 -7.13 -16.27 -8.60
CA SER A 132 -6.42 -15.15 -7.99
C SER A 132 -6.02 -15.50 -6.56
N VAL A 133 -4.75 -15.25 -6.25
CA VAL A 133 -4.14 -15.53 -4.95
C VAL A 133 -3.79 -14.19 -4.31
N PRO A 134 -4.60 -13.66 -3.37
CA PRO A 134 -4.24 -12.45 -2.65
C PRO A 134 -2.97 -12.66 -1.84
N PRO A 135 -2.11 -11.64 -1.70
CA PRO A 135 -0.96 -11.71 -0.82
C PRO A 135 -1.42 -11.77 0.64
N GLU A 136 -0.61 -12.44 1.46
CA GLU A 136 -0.69 -12.33 2.92
C GLU A 136 -0.06 -11.01 3.38
N THR A 137 -0.04 -10.78 4.70
CA THR A 137 0.72 -9.66 5.27
C THR A 137 2.20 -9.87 4.96
N PRO A 138 2.85 -8.91 4.26
CA PRO A 138 4.25 -9.09 3.88
C PRO A 138 5.15 -9.15 5.11
N THR A 139 6.32 -9.74 4.94
CA THR A 139 7.38 -9.76 5.96
C THR A 139 8.36 -8.62 5.69
N VAL A 140 9.00 -8.12 6.75
CA VAL A 140 10.08 -7.13 6.66
C VAL A 140 11.32 -7.72 7.32
N GLU A 141 12.41 -7.78 6.56
CA GLU A 141 13.71 -8.25 6.98
C GLU A 141 14.71 -7.09 7.00
N VAL A 142 15.55 -7.05 8.03
CA VAL A 142 16.66 -6.11 8.13
C VAL A 142 17.88 -6.76 7.47
N LYS A 143 18.36 -6.19 6.36
CA LYS A 143 19.58 -6.65 5.67
C LYS A 143 20.83 -5.98 6.23
N GLN A 144 20.70 -4.75 6.71
CA GLN A 144 21.76 -3.98 7.37
C GLN A 144 21.14 -3.20 8.55
N GLU A 145 21.74 -3.33 9.74
CA GLU A 145 21.30 -2.62 10.93
C GLU A 145 21.49 -1.10 10.79
N ALA A 146 20.59 -0.33 11.40
CA ALA A 146 20.62 1.12 11.34
C ALA A 146 21.57 1.67 12.40
N VAL A 147 22.65 2.33 11.98
CA VAL A 147 23.59 3.03 12.87
C VAL A 147 23.62 4.50 12.46
N GLU A 148 23.59 5.41 13.43
CA GLU A 148 23.61 6.86 13.19
C GLU A 148 24.72 7.29 12.22
N GLY A 149 24.35 8.14 11.25
CA GLY A 149 25.23 8.63 10.19
C GLY A 149 25.44 7.63 9.04
N GLY A 150 24.91 6.42 9.16
CA GLY A 150 24.92 5.38 8.14
C GLY A 150 23.59 5.22 7.40
N GLU A 151 23.43 4.06 6.77
CA GLU A 151 22.24 3.67 6.02
C GLU A 151 21.65 2.38 6.62
N VAL A 152 20.32 2.29 6.65
CA VAL A 152 19.61 1.04 6.93
C VAL A 152 19.17 0.40 5.62
N GLU A 153 19.30 -0.92 5.50
CA GLU A 153 18.75 -1.68 4.37
C GLU A 153 17.63 -2.59 4.85
N LEU A 154 16.41 -2.35 4.34
CA LEU A 154 15.22 -3.12 4.68
C LEU A 154 14.66 -3.78 3.43
N SER A 155 14.28 -5.06 3.54
CA SER A 155 13.64 -5.82 2.46
C SER A 155 12.25 -6.26 2.88
N CYS A 156 11.24 -5.87 2.11
CA CYS A 156 9.87 -6.31 2.30
C CYS A 156 9.56 -7.42 1.31
N MET A 157 8.97 -8.53 1.76
CA MET A 157 8.70 -9.70 0.93
C MET A 157 7.24 -10.12 1.01
N SER A 158 6.65 -10.37 -0.16
CA SER A 158 5.37 -11.06 -0.35
C SER A 158 5.66 -12.39 -1.07
N PRO A 159 5.74 -13.51 -0.34
CA PRO A 159 6.25 -14.77 -0.88
C PRO A 159 5.35 -15.41 -1.94
N ARG A 160 4.05 -15.10 -1.92
CA ARG A 160 3.06 -15.74 -2.78
C ARG A 160 1.90 -14.81 -3.11
N SER A 161 1.68 -14.58 -4.41
CA SER A 161 0.56 -13.79 -4.93
C SER A 161 0.26 -14.14 -6.40
N LYS A 162 -0.98 -13.94 -6.84
CA LYS A 162 -1.40 -14.09 -8.24
C LYS A 162 -2.59 -13.17 -8.58
N PRO A 163 -2.42 -12.16 -9.46
CA PRO A 163 -1.16 -11.72 -10.08
C PRO A 163 -0.13 -11.23 -9.04
N ALA A 164 1.08 -10.88 -9.49
CA ALA A 164 2.12 -10.35 -8.60
C ALA A 164 1.60 -9.15 -7.79
N ALA A 165 1.77 -9.21 -6.47
CA ALA A 165 1.42 -8.12 -5.57
C ALA A 165 2.31 -6.90 -5.82
N THR A 166 1.75 -5.69 -5.70
CA THR A 166 2.53 -4.45 -5.75
C THR A 166 2.90 -4.03 -4.34
N LEU A 167 4.21 -4.01 -4.04
CA LEU A 167 4.76 -3.58 -2.77
C LEU A 167 5.12 -2.10 -2.79
N ARG A 168 4.78 -1.37 -1.72
CA ARG A 168 5.16 0.03 -1.52
C ARG A 168 5.61 0.26 -0.09
N TRP A 169 6.76 0.90 0.06
CA TRP A 169 7.21 1.41 1.35
C TRP A 169 6.59 2.77 1.63
N MET A 170 6.20 2.99 2.88
CA MET A 170 5.57 4.22 3.34
C MET A 170 6.27 4.71 4.61
N ARG A 171 6.51 6.02 4.69
CA ARG A 171 7.02 6.70 5.88
C ARG A 171 6.30 8.05 6.01
N ASN A 172 5.68 8.31 7.15
CA ASN A 172 4.90 9.53 7.40
C ASN A 172 3.85 9.81 6.29
N GLY A 173 3.18 8.77 5.79
CA GLY A 173 2.20 8.87 4.71
C GLY A 173 2.77 9.09 3.30
N ARG A 174 4.09 9.15 3.14
CA ARG A 174 4.76 9.31 1.84
C ARG A 174 5.38 8.01 1.36
N ALA A 175 5.23 7.73 0.08
CA ALA A 175 5.84 6.55 -0.54
C ALA A 175 7.35 6.73 -0.69
N ILE A 176 8.11 5.70 -0.32
CA ILE A 176 9.57 5.63 -0.52
C ILE A 176 9.84 4.73 -1.73
N PRO A 177 10.63 5.17 -2.72
CA PRO A 177 11.01 4.33 -3.83
C PRO A 177 11.94 3.21 -3.34
N GLY A 178 11.60 1.97 -3.68
CA GLY A 178 12.43 0.79 -3.42
C GLY A 178 12.73 0.04 -4.70
N VAL A 179 13.79 -0.77 -4.68
CA VAL A 179 14.14 -1.68 -5.77
C VAL A 179 13.25 -2.90 -5.66
N VAL A 180 12.41 -3.12 -6.68
CA VAL A 180 11.47 -4.25 -6.71
C VAL A 180 12.09 -5.41 -7.48
N SER A 181 12.04 -6.60 -6.88
CA SER A 181 12.38 -7.86 -7.53
C SER A 181 11.14 -8.75 -7.56
N GLN A 182 10.92 -9.41 -8.70
CA GLN A 182 9.80 -10.33 -8.89
C GLN A 182 10.36 -11.66 -9.39
N GLN A 183 9.92 -12.74 -8.74
CA GLN A 183 10.26 -14.10 -9.10
C GLN A 183 8.99 -14.86 -9.49
N ASP A 184 9.03 -15.49 -10.67
CA ASP A 184 7.95 -16.37 -11.15
C ASP A 184 8.19 -17.79 -10.66
N ASN A 185 7.30 -18.26 -9.77
CA ASN A 185 7.31 -19.62 -9.23
C ASN A 185 6.28 -20.50 -9.96
N ALA A 186 6.26 -20.39 -11.29
CA ALA A 186 5.38 -21.07 -12.26
C ALA A 186 3.90 -20.67 -12.21
N LYS A 187 3.23 -20.84 -11.07
CA LYS A 187 1.79 -20.52 -10.94
C LYS A 187 1.52 -19.28 -10.10
N THR A 188 2.46 -18.89 -9.25
CA THR A 188 2.36 -17.74 -8.35
C THR A 188 3.65 -16.95 -8.40
N PHE A 189 3.59 -15.70 -7.95
CA PHE A 189 4.73 -14.80 -7.91
C PHE A 189 5.16 -14.53 -6.47
N SER A 190 6.48 -14.51 -6.26
CA SER A 190 7.10 -13.89 -5.09
C SER A 190 7.58 -12.50 -5.49
N VAL A 191 7.32 -11.50 -4.66
CA VAL A 191 7.73 -10.11 -4.90
C VAL A 191 8.46 -9.60 -3.67
N SER A 192 9.57 -8.93 -3.87
CA SER A 192 10.28 -8.20 -2.80
C SER A 192 10.54 -6.76 -3.21
N SER A 193 10.63 -5.88 -2.21
CA SER A 193 10.98 -4.47 -2.39
C SER A 193 12.00 -4.09 -1.32
N THR A 194 13.19 -3.68 -1.77
CA THR A 194 14.31 -3.30 -0.88
C THR A 194 14.55 -1.80 -0.94
N ILE A 195 14.73 -1.18 0.22
CA ILE A 195 15.03 0.25 0.39
C ILE A 195 16.35 0.42 1.15
N ARG A 196 17.07 1.49 0.83
CA ARG A 196 18.23 2.00 1.56
C ARG A 196 17.94 3.44 1.96
N ILE A 197 18.05 3.75 3.25
CA ILE A 197 17.69 5.07 3.79
C ILE A 197 18.76 5.54 4.78
N PRO A 198 19.22 6.80 4.69
CA PRO A 198 20.08 7.39 5.71
C PRO A 198 19.36 7.51 7.03
N VAL A 199 20.07 7.26 8.13
CA VAL A 199 19.50 7.25 9.47
C VAL A 199 20.27 8.12 10.44
N GLU A 200 19.53 8.88 11.24
CA GLU A 200 20.03 9.73 12.32
C GLU A 200 19.39 9.31 13.66
N ARG A 201 19.95 9.74 14.79
CA ARG A 201 19.38 9.42 16.13
C ARG A 201 17.89 9.81 16.28
N LYS A 202 17.46 10.87 15.59
CA LYS A 202 16.07 11.37 15.59
C LYS A 202 15.09 10.43 14.89
N ASP A 203 15.59 9.53 14.05
CA ASP A 203 14.80 8.56 13.30
C ASP A 203 14.55 7.28 14.11
N ASN A 204 15.20 7.12 15.27
CA ASN A 204 14.95 6.00 16.16
C ASN A 204 13.47 5.97 16.59
N GLY A 205 12.82 4.82 16.43
CA GLY A 205 11.40 4.64 16.68
C GLY A 205 10.48 5.17 15.57
N ALA A 206 11.01 5.74 14.48
CA ALA A 206 10.19 6.21 13.36
C ALA A 206 9.42 5.04 12.72
N ALA A 207 8.15 5.30 12.40
CA ALA A 207 7.24 4.31 11.83
C ALA A 207 7.38 4.25 10.31
N LEU A 208 7.68 3.04 9.82
CA LEU A 208 7.59 2.66 8.41
C LEU A 208 6.49 1.60 8.24
N SER A 209 5.96 1.51 7.04
CA SER A 209 5.11 0.39 6.66
C SER A 209 5.40 -0.09 5.26
N CYS A 210 5.36 -1.40 5.07
CA CYS A 210 5.30 -2.01 3.75
C CYS A 210 3.85 -2.39 3.44
N GLU A 211 3.32 -1.88 2.35
CA GLU A 211 1.97 -2.11 1.89
C GLU A 211 1.98 -2.99 0.65
N ALA A 212 1.31 -4.15 0.72
CA ALA A 212 1.02 -5.00 -0.42
C ALA A 212 -0.39 -4.71 -0.94
N SER A 213 -0.48 -4.35 -2.21
CA SER A 213 -1.74 -4.13 -2.92
C SER A 213 -1.95 -5.19 -3.99
N HIS A 214 -3.21 -5.58 -4.20
CA HIS A 214 -3.56 -6.67 -5.10
C HIS A 214 -5.03 -6.57 -5.55
N PRO A 215 -5.38 -6.92 -6.81
CA PRO A 215 -6.75 -6.77 -7.33
C PRO A 215 -7.82 -7.53 -6.53
N ALA A 216 -7.47 -8.68 -5.96
CA ALA A 216 -8.39 -9.48 -5.14
C ALA A 216 -8.78 -8.84 -3.80
N LEU A 217 -8.08 -7.79 -3.36
CA LEU A 217 -8.33 -7.13 -2.07
C LEU A 217 -9.34 -5.98 -2.18
N SER A 218 -9.93 -5.73 -3.36
CA SER A 218 -10.98 -4.71 -3.55
C SER A 218 -10.60 -3.32 -3.02
N GLY A 219 -9.34 -2.91 -3.25
CA GLY A 219 -8.80 -1.63 -2.79
C GLY A 219 -8.20 -1.64 -1.38
N GLN A 220 -8.43 -2.70 -0.60
CA GLN A 220 -7.71 -2.92 0.66
C GLN A 220 -6.25 -3.29 0.39
N LYS A 221 -5.41 -3.08 1.40
CA LYS A 221 -3.99 -3.39 1.38
C LYS A 221 -3.63 -4.28 2.57
N ARG A 222 -2.67 -5.17 2.38
CA ARG A 222 -2.03 -5.88 3.50
C ARG A 222 -0.83 -5.06 3.94
N ILE A 223 -0.75 -4.72 5.23
CA ILE A 223 0.21 -3.74 5.73
C ILE A 223 1.05 -4.38 6.83
N ARG A 224 2.37 -4.30 6.69
CA ARG A 224 3.33 -4.63 7.74
C ARG A 224 3.92 -3.35 8.29
N HIS A 225 3.65 -3.07 9.56
CA HIS A 225 4.28 -1.97 10.28
C HIS A 225 5.68 -2.39 10.77
N TYR A 226 6.62 -1.46 10.70
CA TYR A 226 7.99 -1.61 11.16
C TYR A 226 8.42 -0.34 11.89
N ARG A 227 9.06 -0.48 13.04
CA ARG A 227 9.67 0.65 13.75
C ARG A 227 11.17 0.58 13.53
N LEU A 228 11.77 1.67 13.08
CA LEU A 228 13.22 1.76 12.97
C LEU A 228 13.85 1.66 14.36
N ASP A 229 14.90 0.86 14.45
CA ASP A 229 15.75 0.74 15.62
C ASP A 229 17.13 1.24 15.21
N VAL A 230 17.40 2.52 15.50
CA VAL A 230 18.64 3.20 15.09
C VAL A 230 19.58 3.24 16.29
N TYR A 231 20.75 2.63 16.14
CA TYR A 231 21.79 2.60 17.16
C TYR A 231 22.66 3.86 17.11
N PHE A 232 22.99 4.40 18.28
CA PHE A 232 23.81 5.62 18.41
C PHE A 232 24.56 5.67 19.75
N ALA A 233 25.69 6.38 19.74
CA ALA A 233 26.51 6.64 20.91
C ALA A 233 25.73 7.43 21.99
N PRO A 234 26.08 7.28 23.28
CA PRO A 234 25.33 7.94 24.32
C PRO A 234 25.57 9.46 24.32
N THR A 235 24.62 10.20 24.88
CA THR A 235 24.84 11.58 25.31
C THR A 235 24.63 11.66 26.81
N VAL A 236 25.44 12.48 27.47
CA VAL A 236 25.43 12.63 28.92
C VAL A 236 25.21 14.11 29.25
N ARG A 237 24.38 14.37 30.25
CA ARG A 237 24.19 15.71 30.83
C ARG A 237 24.02 15.62 32.33
N ILE A 238 24.79 16.40 33.08
CA ILE A 238 24.61 16.55 34.53
C ILE A 238 23.55 17.63 34.78
N VAL A 239 22.55 17.29 35.60
CA VAL A 239 21.51 18.20 36.06
C VAL A 239 21.78 18.54 37.53
N PRO A 240 22.28 19.75 37.83
CA PRO A 240 22.53 20.19 39.19
C PRO A 240 21.24 20.70 39.87
N PRO A 241 21.22 20.79 41.21
CA PRO A 241 20.13 21.46 41.92
C PRO A 241 20.14 22.97 41.59
N PRO A 242 18.97 23.64 41.61
CA PRO A 242 18.90 25.08 41.42
C PRO A 242 19.51 25.83 42.61
N GLY A 243 20.13 26.99 42.34
CA GLY A 243 20.68 27.87 43.36
C GLY A 243 22.19 27.72 43.57
N ILE A 244 22.71 28.50 44.51
CA ILE A 244 24.11 28.47 44.93
C ILE A 244 24.29 27.49 46.08
N MET A 245 25.40 26.78 46.10
CA MET A 245 25.73 25.82 47.17
C MET A 245 26.49 26.53 48.29
N ARG A 246 26.03 26.42 49.53
CA ARG A 246 26.70 26.97 50.72
C ARG A 246 27.22 25.86 51.63
N GLU A 247 28.11 26.23 52.55
CA GLU A 247 28.55 25.30 53.58
C GLU A 247 27.37 24.77 54.41
N GLY A 248 27.34 23.45 54.61
CA GLY A 248 26.23 22.75 55.27
C GLY A 248 25.14 22.24 54.34
N ASP A 249 25.04 22.75 53.10
CA ASP A 249 24.05 22.28 52.11
C ASP A 249 24.31 20.83 51.68
N SER A 250 23.35 20.24 50.95
CA SER A 250 23.51 18.91 50.33
C SER A 250 23.42 19.02 48.81
N LEU A 251 24.45 18.55 48.12
CA LEU A 251 24.49 18.49 46.66
C LEU A 251 23.81 17.22 46.17
N SER A 252 22.97 17.32 45.14
CA SER A 252 22.41 16.16 44.43
C SER A 252 22.49 16.37 42.93
N LEU A 253 23.47 15.73 42.28
CA LEU A 253 23.66 15.74 40.84
C LEU A 253 22.94 14.56 40.21
N THR A 254 22.16 14.78 39.16
CA THR A 254 21.54 13.70 38.38
C THR A 254 22.18 13.61 37.00
N CYS A 255 22.70 12.45 36.64
CA CYS A 255 23.27 12.21 35.33
C CYS A 255 22.19 11.70 34.36
N SER A 256 21.73 12.59 33.48
CA SER A 256 20.79 12.27 32.41
C SER A 256 21.54 11.69 31.22
N VAL A 257 21.26 10.43 30.90
CA VAL A 257 21.91 9.69 29.81
C VAL A 257 20.89 9.30 28.75
N THR A 258 21.21 9.54 27.48
CA THR A 258 20.50 8.95 26.34
C THR A 258 21.45 8.06 25.54
N GLY A 259 20.93 7.20 24.67
CA GLY A 259 21.72 6.29 23.84
C GLY A 259 20.87 5.12 23.38
N ASN A 260 21.23 4.51 22.25
CA ASN A 260 20.65 3.24 21.83
C ASN A 260 21.77 2.26 21.42
N PRO A 261 21.99 1.17 22.15
CA PRO A 261 21.33 0.79 23.40
C PRO A 261 21.59 1.77 24.54
N LEU A 262 20.67 1.86 25.50
CA LEU A 262 20.84 2.68 26.70
C LEU A 262 22.02 2.13 27.53
N PRO A 263 23.00 2.97 27.93
CA PRO A 263 24.11 2.54 28.78
C PRO A 263 23.64 1.93 30.10
N ARG A 264 24.20 0.78 30.48
CA ARG A 264 23.86 0.09 31.75
C ARG A 264 24.66 0.59 32.95
N ASN A 265 25.88 1.09 32.72
CA ASN A 265 26.79 1.53 33.77
C ASN A 265 27.07 3.02 33.61
N ILE A 266 26.83 3.78 34.68
CA ILE A 266 27.14 5.20 34.81
C ILE A 266 28.25 5.33 35.85
N GLN A 267 29.32 6.05 35.52
CA GLN A 267 30.48 6.22 36.38
C GLN A 267 30.62 7.67 36.79
N TRP A 268 30.72 7.91 38.11
CA TRP A 268 31.03 9.21 38.68
C TRP A 268 32.50 9.26 39.09
N SER A 269 33.16 10.38 38.85
CA SER A 269 34.54 10.63 39.29
C SER A 269 34.75 12.11 39.58
N LYS A 270 35.81 12.44 40.33
CA LYS A 270 36.27 13.82 40.53
C LYS A 270 37.56 14.00 39.73
N ILE A 271 37.71 15.11 39.03
CA ILE A 271 38.92 15.35 38.22
C ILE A 271 40.11 15.55 39.16
N ASN A 272 41.20 14.80 38.92
CA ASN A 272 42.46 14.82 39.67
C ASN A 272 42.32 14.48 41.17
N ASP A 273 41.24 13.84 41.58
CA ASP A 273 40.98 13.51 42.98
C ASP A 273 40.03 12.30 43.09
N THR A 274 39.92 11.75 44.29
CA THR A 274 38.92 10.72 44.60
C THR A 274 37.58 11.36 44.95
N LEU A 275 36.50 10.60 44.80
CA LEU A 275 35.20 11.05 45.27
C LEU A 275 35.24 11.25 46.80
N PRO A 276 34.59 12.29 47.34
CA PRO A 276 34.53 12.51 48.79
C PRO A 276 34.01 11.29 49.54
N GLU A 277 34.50 11.03 50.75
CA GLU A 277 34.06 9.90 51.59
C GLU A 277 32.55 9.93 51.88
N ARG A 278 31.97 11.14 51.94
CA ARG A 278 30.52 11.36 52.12
C ARG A 278 29.70 11.31 50.83
N ALA A 279 30.31 10.88 49.73
CA ALA A 279 29.63 10.78 48.44
C ALA A 279 28.83 9.47 48.36
N GLU A 280 27.55 9.60 47.99
CA GLU A 280 26.65 8.48 47.78
C GLU A 280 26.24 8.42 46.31
N ILE A 281 26.42 7.25 45.68
CA ILE A 281 25.99 7.00 44.29
C ILE A 281 24.80 6.05 44.32
N SER A 282 23.67 6.50 43.77
CA SER A 282 22.46 5.69 43.61
C SER A 282 22.02 5.75 42.14
N GLY A 283 22.45 4.75 41.36
CA GLY A 283 22.21 4.69 39.92
C GLY A 283 22.75 5.92 39.18
N PRO A 284 21.90 6.75 38.54
CA PRO A 284 22.32 7.98 37.86
C PRO A 284 22.59 9.16 38.81
N THR A 285 22.27 9.06 40.10
CA THR A 285 22.32 10.17 41.04
C THR A 285 23.56 10.09 41.92
N PHE A 286 24.22 11.24 42.10
CA PHE A 286 25.39 11.45 42.95
C PHE A 286 25.09 12.51 44.01
N GLN A 287 25.26 12.19 45.28
CA GLN A 287 24.94 13.07 46.39
C GLN A 287 26.13 13.28 47.33
N ILE A 288 26.25 14.50 47.87
CA ILE A 288 27.19 14.83 48.94
C ILE A 288 26.42 15.60 50.01
N SER A 289 26.43 15.11 51.24
CA SER A 289 25.81 15.78 52.38
C SER A 289 26.80 16.67 53.15
N ARG A 290 26.30 17.77 53.73
CA ARG A 290 27.08 18.73 54.54
C ARG A 290 28.33 19.24 53.79
N LEU A 291 28.09 20.03 52.75
CA LEU A 291 29.13 20.63 51.92
C LEU A 291 30.10 21.50 52.75
N SER A 292 31.34 21.56 52.27
CA SER A 292 32.44 22.39 52.80
C SER A 292 33.34 22.77 51.64
N GLN A 293 34.22 23.74 51.83
CA GLN A 293 35.15 24.16 50.78
C GLN A 293 36.08 23.04 50.26
N LEU A 294 36.32 21.97 51.05
CA LEU A 294 37.12 20.81 50.63
C LEU A 294 36.45 19.97 49.53
N HIS A 295 35.12 20.08 49.39
CA HIS A 295 34.37 19.38 48.35
C HIS A 295 34.41 20.11 46.99
N ASN A 296 34.98 21.32 46.93
CA ASN A 296 35.15 22.05 45.68
C ASN A 296 35.93 21.23 44.65
N GLY A 297 35.56 21.38 43.39
CA GLY A 297 36.19 20.67 42.28
C GLY A 297 35.22 20.34 41.17
N THR A 298 35.73 19.65 40.15
CA THR A 298 34.94 19.25 38.98
C THR A 298 34.60 17.77 39.05
N TYR A 299 33.31 17.49 39.05
CA TYR A 299 32.74 16.14 39.06
C TYR A 299 32.36 15.75 37.64
N LEU A 300 32.71 14.53 37.23
CA LEU A 300 32.47 13.97 35.92
C LEU A 300 31.45 12.84 36.03
N CYS A 301 30.48 12.82 35.13
CA CYS A 301 29.66 11.64 34.87
C CYS A 301 30.04 11.07 33.49
N GLN A 302 30.33 9.78 33.42
CA GLN A 302 30.65 9.07 32.17
C GLN A 302 29.71 7.90 31.93
N ALA A 303 29.28 7.73 30.67
CA ALA A 303 28.47 6.61 30.22
C ALA A 303 29.00 6.04 28.89
N GLN A 304 28.77 4.74 28.68
CA GLN A 304 29.29 3.97 27.54
C GLN A 304 28.25 2.98 27.02
N ASN A 305 28.15 2.84 25.69
CA ASN A 305 27.52 1.70 25.03
C ASN A 305 28.45 1.13 23.94
N ASN A 306 27.94 0.19 23.13
CA ASN A 306 28.71 -0.46 22.06
C ASN A 306 29.07 0.48 20.90
N PHE A 307 28.47 1.68 20.85
CA PHE A 307 28.61 2.66 19.78
C PHE A 307 29.41 3.90 20.19
N GLY A 308 29.76 4.04 21.48
CA GLY A 308 30.63 5.13 21.93
C GLY A 308 30.62 5.38 23.43
N ARG A 309 31.31 6.46 23.82
CA ARG A 309 31.36 6.97 25.19
C ARG A 309 31.04 8.46 25.19
N ALA A 310 30.38 8.91 26.24
CA ALA A 310 30.15 10.32 26.48
C ALA A 310 30.35 10.64 27.96
N ALA A 311 30.72 11.88 28.23
CA ALA A 311 30.86 12.38 29.57
C ALA A 311 30.44 13.84 29.64
N ASP A 312 29.97 14.26 30.81
CA ASP A 312 29.69 15.66 31.13
C ASP A 312 30.31 16.00 32.48
N HIS A 313 30.58 17.28 32.71
CA HIS A 313 31.26 17.75 33.91
C HIS A 313 30.49 18.87 34.61
N TYR A 314 30.58 18.90 35.93
CA TYR A 314 30.00 19.93 36.77
C TYR A 314 31.03 20.43 37.77
N THR A 315 31.25 21.74 37.79
CA THR A 315 32.18 22.37 38.74
C THR A 315 31.40 22.88 39.95
N LEU A 316 31.69 22.29 41.12
CA LEU A 316 31.13 22.67 42.40
C LEU A 316 31.95 23.81 43.02
N LEU A 317 31.25 24.86 43.42
CA LEU A 317 31.77 25.94 44.25
C LEU A 317 30.85 26.12 45.46
N VAL A 318 31.42 25.90 46.65
CA VAL A 318 30.74 26.05 47.95
C VAL A 318 31.07 27.42 48.53
N TYR A 319 30.04 28.23 48.75
CA TYR A 319 30.13 29.54 49.39
C TYR A 319 30.08 29.41 50.92
N ASP A 320 30.77 30.30 51.60
CA ASP A 320 30.68 30.43 53.05
C ASP A 320 29.27 30.86 53.48
N ASN A 321 28.90 30.45 54.70
CA ASN A 321 27.69 30.94 55.33
C ASN A 321 28.03 32.23 56.06
N VAL A 322 27.99 33.37 55.35
CA VAL A 322 28.21 34.67 55.99
C VAL A 322 27.04 34.95 56.94
N SER A 323 27.26 34.73 58.23
CA SER A 323 26.39 35.26 59.28
C SER A 323 26.63 36.77 59.35
N VAL A 324 25.74 37.56 58.75
CA VAL A 324 25.70 38.99 59.05
C VAL A 324 25.22 39.13 60.48
N THR A 325 26.14 39.29 61.44
CA THR A 325 25.79 39.76 62.78
C THR A 325 25.29 41.19 62.62
N THR A 326 23.97 41.36 62.50
CA THR A 326 23.35 42.68 62.50
C THR A 326 23.53 43.26 63.89
N THR A 327 24.61 44.01 64.11
CA THR A 327 24.68 44.96 65.22
C THR A 327 23.67 46.06 64.91
N VAL A 328 22.45 45.87 65.43
CA VAL A 328 21.38 46.87 65.42
C VAL A 328 21.87 48.12 66.14
N PRO A 329 22.04 49.27 65.48
CA PRO A 329 22.16 50.55 66.18
C PRO A 329 20.75 50.95 66.66
N PRO A 330 20.62 51.55 67.86
CA PRO A 330 19.32 51.90 68.41
C PRO A 330 18.62 52.96 67.55
N THR A 331 17.32 52.70 67.38
CA THR A 331 16.31 53.56 66.77
C THR A 331 16.33 54.98 67.33
N PRO A 332 16.16 56.01 66.48
CA PRO A 332 15.47 57.23 66.86
C PRO A 332 14.07 57.26 66.24
N THR A 333 13.11 57.53 67.12
CA THR A 333 11.68 57.78 66.91
C THR A 333 11.39 58.89 65.88
N THR A 334 10.55 58.53 64.90
CA THR A 334 9.37 59.23 64.34
C THR A 334 9.43 60.73 64.01
N GLN A 335 8.99 61.09 62.79
CA GLN A 335 7.87 62.03 62.52
C GLN A 335 7.48 62.06 61.01
N PRO A 336 6.28 62.58 60.66
CA PRO A 336 5.43 62.00 59.62
C PRO A 336 5.57 62.60 58.21
N ILE A 337 4.95 61.87 57.30
CA ILE A 337 4.78 62.05 55.86
C ILE A 337 4.12 63.39 55.50
N THR A 338 4.67 64.10 54.51
CA THR A 338 3.87 64.92 53.58
C THR A 338 4.42 64.78 52.16
N SER A 339 3.50 64.44 51.26
CA SER A 339 3.63 64.12 49.84
C SER A 339 3.94 65.31 48.94
N HIS A 340 4.72 65.09 47.88
CA HIS A 340 4.56 65.80 46.61
C HIS A 340 4.76 64.83 45.41
N PRO A 341 3.98 65.01 44.32
CA PRO A 341 3.90 64.05 43.23
C PRO A 341 4.98 64.33 42.17
N VAL A 342 5.59 63.27 41.62
CA VAL A 342 6.48 63.36 40.45
C VAL A 342 5.97 62.42 39.36
N THR A 343 5.60 63.04 38.26
CA THR A 343 5.14 62.49 36.98
C THR A 343 6.26 61.74 36.27
N PRO A 344 6.01 60.54 35.72
CA PRO A 344 6.82 60.00 34.63
C PRO A 344 6.07 60.07 33.30
N THR A 345 6.70 60.78 32.38
CA THR A 345 6.38 60.97 30.96
C THR A 345 6.35 59.64 30.21
N LEU A 346 5.25 59.35 29.52
CA LEU A 346 5.10 58.21 28.62
C LEU A 346 5.38 58.67 27.18
N LEU A 347 6.42 58.12 26.54
CA LEU A 347 6.69 58.30 25.12
C LEU A 347 5.85 57.30 24.32
N THR A 348 4.88 57.81 23.56
CA THR A 348 4.12 57.06 22.56
C THR A 348 4.83 57.13 21.21
N LEU A 349 5.20 55.97 20.65
CA LEU A 349 5.50 55.81 19.23
C LEU A 349 4.29 55.16 18.56
N VAL A 350 3.63 55.92 17.68
CA VAL A 350 2.56 55.45 16.81
C VAL A 350 3.19 55.04 15.49
N PHE A 351 3.09 53.76 15.12
CA PHE A 351 3.32 53.28 13.77
C PHE A 351 1.97 53.22 13.04
N SER A 352 1.78 54.09 12.05
CA SER A 352 0.75 53.95 11.03
C SER A 352 1.34 53.24 9.83
N PHE A 353 0.80 52.07 9.47
CA PHE A 353 1.00 51.42 8.18
C PHE A 353 -0.39 51.24 7.56
N ASP A 354 -0.66 52.02 6.52
CA ASP A 354 -1.87 51.95 5.70
C ASP A 354 -1.53 51.16 4.42
N PRO A 355 -2.26 50.07 4.09
CA PRO A 355 -2.04 49.29 2.88
C PRO A 355 -2.77 49.89 1.65
N LYS A 356 -2.06 49.77 0.53
CA LYS A 356 -2.40 50.23 -0.81
C LYS A 356 -3.34 49.24 -1.53
N GLU A 357 -4.51 49.72 -1.95
CA GLU A 357 -5.27 49.28 -3.13
C GLU A 357 -5.30 50.46 -4.15
N PRO A 358 -5.82 50.39 -5.39
CA PRO A 358 -6.56 49.34 -6.13
C PRO A 358 -5.89 49.08 -7.51
N GLY A 359 -6.35 48.29 -8.48
CA GLY A 359 -7.56 47.51 -8.76
C GLY A 359 -7.55 47.23 -10.28
N ALA A 360 -8.24 46.18 -10.74
CA ALA A 360 -8.83 46.11 -12.08
C ALA A 360 -9.71 44.85 -12.17
N VAL A 361 -11.02 45.08 -12.17
CA VAL A 361 -12.06 44.11 -12.51
C VAL A 361 -12.44 44.35 -13.97
N VAL A 362 -12.57 43.29 -14.77
CA VAL A 362 -13.22 43.33 -16.08
C VAL A 362 -14.19 42.15 -16.18
N GLU A 363 -15.36 42.47 -16.70
CA GLU A 363 -16.61 41.71 -16.70
C GLU A 363 -16.65 40.51 -17.65
N THR A 364 -17.60 39.64 -17.33
CA THR A 364 -18.02 38.42 -18.01
C THR A 364 -18.91 38.68 -19.24
N HIS A 365 -18.73 37.91 -20.33
CA HIS A 365 -19.81 37.61 -21.28
C HIS A 365 -19.71 36.17 -21.85
N SER A 366 -20.77 35.40 -21.58
CA SER A 366 -21.50 34.40 -22.40
C SER A 366 -20.82 33.51 -23.49
N ALA A 367 -20.89 32.19 -23.25
CA ALA A 367 -21.73 31.17 -23.94
C ALA A 367 -21.42 30.60 -25.38
N VAL A 368 -21.10 29.29 -25.38
CA VAL A 368 -21.44 28.16 -26.32
C VAL A 368 -20.77 28.04 -27.74
N PRO A 369 -20.75 26.85 -28.43
CA PRO A 369 -19.62 25.91 -28.41
C PRO A 369 -19.06 25.50 -29.81
N TYR A 370 -17.76 25.23 -29.92
CA TYR A 370 -17.14 24.63 -31.11
C TYR A 370 -17.27 23.08 -31.20
N ALA A 371 -18.23 22.47 -30.51
CA ALA A 371 -18.29 21.02 -30.31
C ALA A 371 -19.01 20.21 -31.41
N VAL A 372 -19.64 20.84 -32.42
CA VAL A 372 -20.46 20.11 -33.40
C VAL A 372 -19.69 19.71 -34.67
N ILE A 373 -18.62 20.42 -35.03
CA ILE A 373 -17.86 20.15 -36.26
C ILE A 373 -16.85 19.01 -36.06
N GLY A 374 -16.27 18.87 -34.86
CA GLY A 374 -15.38 17.75 -34.52
C GLY A 374 -16.08 16.40 -34.37
N GLY A 375 -17.33 16.38 -33.91
CA GLY A 375 -18.11 15.15 -33.71
C GLY A 375 -18.55 14.49 -35.02
N VAL A 376 -18.92 15.29 -36.02
CA VAL A 376 -19.33 14.79 -37.35
C VAL A 376 -18.13 14.24 -38.13
N LEU A 377 -16.96 14.90 -38.03
CA LEU A 377 -15.73 14.40 -38.64
C LEU A 377 -15.26 13.08 -38.00
N ALA A 378 -15.38 12.96 -36.66
CA ALA A 378 -15.04 11.74 -35.94
C ALA A 378 -15.97 10.56 -36.28
N LEU A 379 -17.28 10.81 -36.45
CA LEU A 379 -18.24 9.79 -36.87
C LEU A 379 -17.99 9.33 -38.31
N LEU A 380 -17.68 10.24 -39.24
CA LEU A 380 -17.35 9.88 -40.62
C LEU A 380 -16.06 9.04 -40.68
N VAL A 381 -15.01 9.44 -39.96
CA VAL A 381 -13.76 8.65 -39.88
C VAL A 381 -14.00 7.27 -39.26
N PHE A 382 -14.81 7.19 -38.20
CA PHE A 382 -15.16 5.91 -37.57
C PHE A 382 -15.94 4.98 -38.49
N THR A 383 -16.92 5.50 -39.24
CA THR A 383 -17.69 4.69 -40.21
C THR A 383 -16.83 4.17 -41.35
N VAL A 384 -15.92 4.98 -41.89
CA VAL A 384 -14.98 4.55 -42.95
C VAL A 384 -14.03 3.44 -42.43
N ILE A 385 -13.51 3.59 -41.19
CA ILE A 385 -12.66 2.57 -40.57
C ILE A 385 -13.44 1.25 -40.36
N CYS A 386 -14.68 1.31 -39.88
CA CYS A 386 -15.52 0.11 -39.72
C CYS A 386 -15.79 -0.60 -41.06
N VAL A 387 -16.07 0.16 -42.13
CA VAL A 387 -16.28 -0.41 -43.47
C VAL A 387 -14.99 -1.07 -43.98
N LEU A 388 -13.83 -0.44 -43.80
CA LEU A 388 -12.53 -1.03 -44.18
C LEU A 388 -12.20 -2.31 -43.39
N ILE A 389 -12.50 -2.34 -42.09
CA ILE A 389 -12.28 -3.56 -41.28
C ILE A 389 -13.20 -4.69 -41.75
N VAL A 390 -14.47 -4.40 -42.05
CA VAL A 390 -15.42 -5.42 -42.54
C VAL A 390 -15.04 -5.91 -43.94
N THR A 391 -14.62 -5.03 -44.86
CA THR A 391 -14.19 -5.45 -46.20
C THR A 391 -12.89 -6.24 -46.18
N ILE A 392 -11.94 -5.89 -45.31
CA ILE A 392 -10.72 -6.68 -45.08
C ILE A 392 -11.08 -8.03 -44.46
N TRP A 393 -11.99 -8.08 -43.46
CA TRP A 393 -12.39 -9.34 -42.84
C TRP A 393 -13.15 -10.25 -43.82
N CYS A 394 -14.04 -9.70 -44.65
CA CYS A 394 -14.69 -10.44 -45.74
C CYS A 394 -13.69 -10.96 -46.77
N SER A 395 -12.69 -10.16 -47.16
CA SER A 395 -11.65 -10.58 -48.11
C SER A 395 -10.72 -11.66 -47.55
N VAL A 396 -10.35 -11.57 -46.27
CA VAL A 396 -9.54 -12.60 -45.58
C VAL A 396 -10.34 -13.88 -45.39
N ARG A 397 -11.64 -13.79 -45.11
CA ARG A 397 -12.54 -14.95 -44.97
C ARG A 397 -12.82 -15.62 -46.31
N GLN A 398 -12.94 -14.86 -47.40
CA GLN A 398 -13.00 -15.41 -48.76
C GLN A 398 -11.69 -16.11 -49.13
N LYS A 399 -10.52 -15.48 -48.91
CA LYS A 399 -9.21 -16.12 -49.20
C LYS A 399 -8.93 -17.36 -48.33
N GLY A 400 -9.44 -17.42 -47.10
CA GLY A 400 -9.36 -18.60 -46.24
C GLY A 400 -10.21 -19.79 -46.71
N SER A 401 -11.25 -19.55 -47.53
CA SER A 401 -12.12 -20.60 -48.05
C SER A 401 -11.60 -21.28 -49.32
N TYR A 402 -10.57 -20.73 -49.99
CA TYR A 402 -9.99 -21.31 -51.21
C TYR A 402 -8.70 -22.11 -50.96
N ARG A 403 -8.15 -22.12 -49.73
CA ARG A 403 -6.84 -22.76 -49.44
C ARG A 403 -6.91 -24.06 -48.63
N THR A 404 -8.10 -24.62 -48.38
CA THR A 404 -8.28 -25.89 -47.64
C THR A 404 -8.97 -26.98 -48.47
N ARG A 405 -8.78 -26.98 -49.79
CA ARG A 405 -9.15 -28.10 -50.65
C ARG A 405 -7.89 -28.75 -51.21
N GLU A 406 -7.12 -29.40 -50.33
CA GLU A 406 -6.21 -30.47 -50.75
C GLU A 406 -7.02 -31.77 -50.89
N PRO A 407 -6.93 -32.48 -52.01
CA PRO A 407 -7.55 -33.79 -52.16
C PRO A 407 -6.77 -34.84 -51.35
N ILE A 408 -7.48 -35.52 -50.45
CA ILE A 408 -7.01 -36.74 -49.78
C ILE A 408 -6.85 -37.81 -50.86
N LEU A 409 -5.61 -38.10 -51.24
CA LEU A 409 -5.27 -39.32 -51.97
C LEU A 409 -5.34 -40.50 -51.00
N ALA A 410 -6.29 -41.38 -51.28
CA ALA A 410 -6.37 -42.71 -50.70
C ALA A 410 -5.12 -43.53 -51.08
N TRP A 411 -4.57 -44.25 -50.10
CA TRP A 411 -3.77 -45.44 -50.36
C TRP A 411 -4.19 -46.54 -49.39
N TYR A 412 -4.30 -47.73 -49.99
CA TYR A 412 -4.47 -49.07 -49.41
C TYR A 412 -3.36 -49.41 -48.42
#